data_AF-A0A3B9BMD2-F1
#
_entry.id   AF-A0A3B9BMD2-F1
#
_cell.length_a   1.000
_cell.length_b   1.000
_cell.length_c   1.000
_cell.angle_alpha   90.00
_cell.angle_beta   90.00
_cell.angle_gamma   90.00
#
_symmetry.space_group_name_H-M   'P 1'
#
loop_
_entity.id
_entity.type
_entity.pdbx_description
1 polymer ?
#
loop_
_entity_poly.entity_id
_entity_poly.type
_entity_poly.pdbx_seq_one_letter_code
_entity_poly.pdbx_strand_id
1 'polypeptide(L)' 'LQRYKDGGLSDARLFHSGEGLSWQDRAGRVHQQDDYREWQGKRAQAGRAAPRGFPRNNKFS' A
#
# COMPACT_ATOMS: atom_id res chain seq x y z
N LEU A 1 3.64 8.19 -7.90
CA LEU A 1 4.00 7.02 -8.73
C LEU A 1 5.49 6.78 -8.61
N GLN A 2 5.89 5.60 -8.16
CA GLN A 2 7.29 5.24 -7.94
C GLN A 2 8.01 4.98 -9.27
N ARG A 3 9.31 5.27 -9.33
CA ARG A 3 10.16 4.91 -10.47
C ARG A 3 10.56 3.44 -10.34
N TYR A 4 10.09 2.60 -11.26
CA TYR A 4 10.49 1.20 -11.36
C TYR A 4 11.33 0.98 -12.62
N LYS A 5 12.36 0.14 -12.51
CA LYS A 5 13.15 -0.31 -13.67
C LYS A 5 12.38 -1.37 -14.46
N ASP A 6 11.78 -2.32 -13.72
CA ASP A 6 10.97 -3.43 -14.24
C ASP A 6 9.76 -3.62 -13.30
N GLY A 7 8.60 -3.94 -13.86
CA GLY A 7 7.32 -4.04 -13.13
C GLY A 7 6.51 -2.73 -13.10
N GLY A 8 5.18 -2.86 -13.19
CA GLY A 8 4.22 -1.74 -13.23
C GLY A 8 3.39 -1.62 -11.95
N LEU A 9 2.37 -0.77 -12.00
CA LEU A 9 1.38 -0.65 -10.92
C LEU A 9 0.55 -1.95 -10.84
N SER A 10 0.59 -2.63 -9.69
CA SER A 10 -0.18 -3.87 -9.46
C SER A 10 -1.64 -3.58 -9.11
N ASP A 11 -1.88 -2.59 -8.24
CA ASP A 11 -3.20 -2.24 -7.72
C ASP A 11 -3.19 -0.84 -7.10
N ALA A 12 -4.37 -0.24 -6.95
CA ALA A 12 -4.57 1.03 -6.25
C ALA A 12 -5.90 1.03 -5.49
N ARG A 13 -5.88 1.51 -4.25
CA ARG A 13 -7.07 1.69 -3.41
C ARG A 13 -7.20 3.15 -2.98
N LEU A 14 -8.43 3.64 -2.97
CA LEU A 14 -8.81 4.92 -2.38
C LEU A 14 -9.26 4.70 -0.93
N PHE A 15 -8.97 5.67 -0.07
CA PHE A 15 -9.36 5.66 1.33
C PHE A 15 -9.48 7.10 1.83
N HIS A 16 -10.26 7.31 2.89
CA HIS A 16 -10.33 8.62 3.54
C HIS A 16 -9.11 8.83 4.42
N SER A 17 -8.50 10.01 4.30
CA SER A 17 -7.32 10.39 5.08
C SER A 17 -7.51 10.33 6.59
N GLY A 18 -8.75 10.45 7.09
CA GLY A 18 -9.09 10.34 8.51
C GLY A 18 -9.34 8.92 9.01
N GLU A 19 -9.62 7.98 8.11
CA GLU A 19 -9.89 6.57 8.45
C GLU A 19 -8.62 5.69 8.36
N GLY A 20 -7.59 6.17 7.67
CA GLY A 20 -6.38 5.40 7.41
C GLY A 20 -6.56 4.40 6.27
N LEU A 21 -5.46 3.74 5.90
CA LEU A 21 -5.45 2.73 4.86
C LEU A 21 -5.72 1.36 5.48
N SER A 22 -6.63 0.58 4.91
CA SER A 22 -6.90 -0.79 5.37
C SER A 22 -6.80 -1.82 4.25
N TRP A 23 -6.44 -3.05 4.62
CA TRP A 23 -6.42 -4.21 3.72
C TRP A 23 -6.68 -5.50 4.49
N GLN A 24 -7.16 -6.53 3.79
CA GLN A 24 -7.35 -7.86 4.36
C GLN A 24 -6.18 -8.75 3.95
N ASP A 25 -5.68 -9.57 4.87
CA ASP A 25 -4.73 -10.62 4.52
C ASP A 25 -5.45 -11.93 4.09
N ARG A 26 -4.68 -12.90 3.58
CA ARG A 26 -5.23 -14.19 3.15
C ARG A 26 -5.92 -14.97 4.28
N ALA A 27 -5.57 -14.69 5.55
CA ALA A 27 -6.18 -15.31 6.72
C ALA A 27 -7.47 -14.58 7.17
N GLY A 28 -7.91 -13.58 6.41
CA GLY A 28 -9.12 -12.83 6.68
C GLY A 28 -8.94 -11.71 7.70
N ARG A 29 -7.72 -11.45 8.19
CA ARG A 29 -7.47 -10.38 9.17
C ARG A 29 -7.44 -9.02 8.49
N VAL A 30 -8.12 -8.06 9.07
CA VAL A 30 -8.07 -6.66 8.63
C VAL A 30 -6.88 -5.99 9.30
N HIS A 31 -6.01 -5.44 8.48
CA HIS A 31 -4.92 -4.56 8.88
C HIS A 31 -5.37 -3.12 8.64
N GLN A 32 -5.11 -2.25 9.61
CA GLN A 32 -5.38 -0.83 9.52
C GLN A 32 -4.10 -0.05 9.79
N GLN A 33 -3.82 0.90 8.91
CA GLN A 33 -2.64 1.73 8.91
C GLN A 33 -3.09 3.19 8.99
N ASP A 34 -3.12 3.72 10.21
CA ASP A 34 -3.54 5.09 10.47
C ASP A 34 -2.46 6.10 10.02
N ASP A 35 -1.19 5.78 10.28
CA ASP A 35 -0.08 6.59 9.79
C ASP A 35 0.35 6.14 8.39
N TYR A 36 -0.33 6.66 7.36
CA TYR A 36 0.05 6.47 5.95
C TYR A 36 1.09 7.50 5.48
N ARG A 37 1.53 8.43 6.35
CA ARG A 37 2.44 9.53 5.97
C ARG A 37 3.82 9.01 5.60
N GLU A 38 4.24 7.86 6.14
CA GLU A 38 5.49 7.21 5.74
C GLU A 38 5.53 6.80 4.25
N TRP A 39 4.36 6.63 3.62
CA TRP A 39 4.24 6.31 2.19
C TRP A 39 3.99 7.54 1.32
N GLN A 40 3.85 8.73 1.93
CA GLN A 40 3.81 9.98 1.18
C GLN A 40 5.24 10.40 0.80
N GLY A 41 5.46 10.66 -0.49
CA GLY A 41 6.75 11.08 -1.00
C GLY A 41 6.62 11.78 -2.34
N LYS A 42 7.74 12.35 -2.82
CA LYS A 42 7.78 12.99 -4.14
C LYS A 42 7.46 11.98 -5.24
N ARG A 43 6.82 12.44 -6.31
CA ARG A 43 6.61 11.64 -7.52
C ARG A 43 7.97 11.10 -8.03
N ALA A 44 7.97 9.88 -8.56
CA ALA A 44 9.15 9.17 -9.08
C ALA A 44 10.23 8.79 -8.04
N GLN A 45 9.97 8.91 -6.74
CA GLN A 45 10.80 8.31 -5.69
C GLN A 45 10.69 6.78 -5.68
N ALA A 46 11.63 6.10 -5.01
CA ALA A 46 11.65 4.64 -4.85
C ALA A 46 10.58 4.09 -3.87
N GLY A 47 9.68 4.94 -3.33
CA GLY A 47 8.62 4.51 -2.43
C GLY A 47 9.12 3.78 -1.18
N ARG A 48 8.22 3.05 -0.53
CA ARG A 48 8.48 2.23 0.67
C ARG A 48 8.02 0.80 0.37
N ALA A 49 8.67 -0.18 0.97
CA ALA A 49 8.22 -1.57 0.88
C ALA A 49 6.81 -1.74 1.48
N ALA A 50 6.09 -2.76 1.00
CA ALA A 50 4.79 -3.11 1.56
C ALA A 50 4.94 -3.47 3.05
N PRO A 51 4.00 -3.04 3.92
CA PRO A 51 4.04 -3.34 5.34
C PRO A 51 3.90 -4.84 5.61
N ARG A 52 4.30 -5.27 6.81
CA ARG A 52 4.09 -6.65 7.26
C ARG A 52 2.60 -6.95 7.26
N GLY A 53 2.23 -8.11 6.70
CA GLY A 53 0.82 -8.51 6.57
C GLY A 53 0.15 -8.07 5.27
N PHE A 54 0.85 -7.38 4.37
CA PHE A 54 0.30 -7.11 3.03
C PHE A 54 0.17 -8.39 2.20
N PRO A 55 -0.89 -8.53 1.37
CA PRO A 55 -1.10 -9.72 0.56
C PRO A 55 0.04 -10.00 -0.41
N ARG A 56 0.42 -11.29 -0.53
CA ARG A 56 1.51 -11.75 -1.42
C ARG A 56 1.22 -11.55 -2.91
N ASN A 57 -0.05 -11.39 -3.29
CA ASN A 57 -0.46 -11.11 -4.66
C ASN A 57 -0.32 -9.61 -5.03
N ASN A 58 0.16 -8.78 -4.10
CA ASN A 58 0.31 -7.34 -4.25
C ASN A 58 -0.99 -6.59 -4.58
N LYS A 59 -2.12 -7.05 -4.03
CA LYS A 59 -3.44 -6.41 -4.19
C LYS A 59 -4.07 -6.12 -2.83
N PHE A 60 -4.98 -5.15 -2.80
CA PHE A 60 -5.70 -4.76 -1.58
C PHE A 60 -6.98 -5.59 -1.33
N SER A 61 -7.39 -6.39 -2.32
CA SER A 61 -8.55 -7.29 -2.28
C SER A 61 -8.34 -8.51 -1.39
#